data_AF-A0AAU7W7Z1-F1
#
_entry.id   AF-A0AAU7W7Z1-F1
#
_cell.length_a   1.000
_cell.length_b   1.000
_cell.length_c   1.000
_cell.angle_alpha   90.00
_cell.angle_beta   90.00
_cell.angle_gamma   90.00
#
_symmetry.space_group_name_H-M   'P 1'
#
loop_
_entity.id
_entity.type
_entity.pdbx_description
1 polymer ?
#
loop_
_entity_poly.entity_id
_entity_poly.type
_entity_poly.pdbx_seq_one_letter_code
_entity_poly.pdbx_strand_id
1 'polypeptide(L)'
;MSTSEAPVTDVDRMPPRVRDWTIDLAAADAGDRRAAAADLVEEVSRAVRGLRRRVGLGDADVQDAIGETLLELVKRIEQGHPVPGAIVQRIATTVCSRFVNGPVRHETAKALRLLKDRVAETEARLGRSLSPRAVERLAEEIRLGADFHPRHRPVERFHLVEGFSKPASMDQFAPDALDAFLHRATAGSESGYLGAGGACDTLLDELQLGLRSRAEVRRLLWAAVSADEQLPPAGAGRVPATVAADLVAYVAGLPEGVVTACRQHLEGRSTKATVALFAPFSEPAPADRDQIARYLAGRPAHATAIWESALAGATETGEPSIASKRGRVRDWPRTGGRVSVEACPPHSALPLHV
;
A
#
# COMPACT_ATOMS: atom_id res chain seq x y z
N MET A 1 12.68 -75.57 -11.76
CA MET A 1 13.36 -74.58 -10.90
C MET A 1 12.97 -73.21 -11.44
N SER A 2 11.97 -72.57 -10.83
CA SER A 2 11.47 -71.25 -11.23
C SER A 2 11.75 -70.29 -10.09
N THR A 3 12.67 -69.36 -10.32
CA THR A 3 12.97 -68.26 -9.39
C THR A 3 12.08 -67.07 -9.73
N SER A 4 11.33 -66.66 -8.70
CA SER A 4 10.49 -65.47 -8.65
C SER A 4 11.39 -64.25 -8.44
N GLU A 5 11.35 -63.29 -9.37
CA GLU A 5 11.88 -61.94 -9.18
C GLU A 5 10.75 -61.02 -8.68
N ALA A 6 10.98 -60.38 -7.55
CA ALA A 6 10.12 -59.33 -7.00
C ALA A 6 10.52 -57.96 -7.58
N PRO A 7 9.58 -57.02 -7.76
CA PRO A 7 9.86 -55.72 -8.34
C PRO A 7 10.60 -54.81 -7.34
N VAL A 8 11.73 -54.27 -7.78
CA VAL A 8 12.51 -53.22 -7.11
C VAL A 8 11.64 -51.96 -7.02
N THR A 9 11.34 -51.55 -5.80
CA THR A 9 10.65 -50.29 -5.52
C THR A 9 11.66 -49.16 -5.67
N ASP A 10 11.41 -48.30 -6.66
CA ASP A 10 12.16 -47.09 -6.95
C ASP A 10 11.97 -46.07 -5.82
N VAL A 11 12.97 -45.99 -4.92
CA VAL A 11 13.00 -45.07 -3.77
C VAL A 11 13.42 -43.64 -4.19
N ASP A 12 13.73 -43.40 -5.46
CA ASP A 12 14.38 -42.17 -5.93
C ASP A 12 13.40 -41.04 -6.33
N ARG A 13 12.14 -41.12 -5.88
CA ARG A 13 11.13 -40.05 -6.05
C ARG A 13 10.66 -39.42 -4.73
N MET A 14 11.55 -39.28 -3.75
CA MET A 14 11.28 -38.49 -2.55
C MET A 14 11.66 -37.02 -2.81
N PRO A 15 10.78 -36.03 -2.50
CA PRO A 15 11.12 -34.61 -2.66
C PRO A 15 12.33 -34.26 -1.80
N PRO A 16 13.17 -33.29 -2.22
CA PRO A 16 14.41 -32.97 -1.53
C PRO A 16 14.13 -32.62 -0.08
N ARG A 17 14.78 -33.39 0.81
CA ARG A 17 14.79 -33.12 2.26
C ARG A 17 15.14 -31.66 2.47
N VAL A 18 14.35 -30.96 3.29
CA VAL A 18 14.67 -29.64 3.83
C VAL A 18 16.07 -29.77 4.43
N ARG A 19 17.09 -29.18 3.77
CA ARG A 19 18.43 -29.13 4.34
C ARG A 19 18.31 -28.40 5.68
N ASP A 20 18.94 -28.92 6.72
CA ASP A 20 19.06 -28.18 7.99
C ASP A 20 20.08 -27.06 7.75
N TRP A 21 19.63 -25.99 7.10
CA TRP A 21 20.44 -24.83 6.77
C TRP A 21 20.08 -23.72 7.76
N THR A 22 21.08 -23.27 8.51
CA THR A 22 20.98 -22.15 9.44
C THR A 22 22.04 -21.14 9.06
N ILE A 23 21.62 -19.90 8.79
CA ILE A 23 22.56 -18.81 8.55
C ILE A 23 22.83 -18.11 9.89
N ASP A 24 24.10 -18.10 10.29
CA ASP A 24 24.62 -17.30 11.40
C ASP A 24 25.59 -16.24 10.83
N LEU A 25 25.07 -15.04 10.55
CA LEU A 25 25.90 -13.94 10.05
C LEU A 25 26.75 -13.28 11.15
N ALA A 26 26.49 -13.58 12.43
CA ALA A 26 27.17 -12.95 13.56
C ALA A 26 28.56 -13.56 13.83
N ALA A 27 28.78 -14.82 13.43
CA ALA A 27 30.00 -15.57 13.70
C ALA A 27 31.00 -15.66 12.52
N ALA A 28 30.70 -15.07 11.38
CA ALA A 28 31.41 -15.30 10.11
C ALA A 28 32.45 -14.20 9.76
N ASP A 29 33.59 -14.61 9.17
CA ASP A 29 34.57 -13.69 8.61
C ASP A 29 33.97 -12.84 7.47
N ALA A 30 34.61 -11.72 7.10
CA ALA A 30 34.04 -10.78 6.12
C ALA A 30 33.76 -11.42 4.73
N GLY A 31 34.55 -12.42 4.33
CA GLY A 31 34.31 -13.22 3.12
C GLY A 31 33.10 -14.14 3.26
N ASP A 32 33.01 -14.84 4.39
CA ASP A 32 31.92 -15.77 4.71
C ASP A 32 30.57 -15.06 4.87
N ARG A 33 30.58 -13.83 5.40
CA ARG A 33 29.38 -12.98 5.49
C ARG A 33 28.81 -12.63 4.12
N ARG A 34 29.65 -12.38 3.12
CA ARG A 34 29.17 -12.11 1.74
C ARG A 34 28.58 -13.35 1.10
N ALA A 35 29.21 -14.51 1.26
CA ALA A 35 28.69 -15.77 0.75
C ALA A 35 27.34 -16.12 1.41
N ALA A 36 27.25 -16.03 2.73
CA ALA A 36 26.02 -16.26 3.47
C ALA A 36 24.90 -15.28 3.12
N ALA A 37 25.22 -14.01 2.85
CA ALA A 37 24.25 -13.04 2.36
C ALA A 37 23.72 -13.39 0.96
N ALA A 38 24.59 -13.86 0.05
CA ALA A 38 24.18 -14.31 -1.27
C ALA A 38 23.26 -15.54 -1.20
N ASP A 39 23.60 -16.51 -0.34
CA ASP A 39 22.77 -17.70 -0.11
C ASP A 39 21.39 -17.33 0.46
N LEU A 40 21.33 -16.37 1.40
CA LEU A 40 20.08 -15.87 1.94
C LEU A 40 19.20 -15.23 0.85
N VAL A 41 19.79 -14.38 0.01
CA VAL A 41 19.08 -13.74 -1.12
C VAL A 41 18.56 -14.77 -2.10
N GLU A 42 19.35 -15.80 -2.42
CA GLU A 42 18.91 -16.87 -3.32
C GLU A 42 17.75 -17.66 -2.74
N GLU A 43 17.83 -18.04 -1.45
CA GLU A 43 16.74 -18.77 -0.81
C GLU A 43 15.46 -17.93 -0.74
N VAL A 44 15.54 -16.68 -0.27
CA VAL A 44 14.38 -15.80 -0.19
C VAL A 44 13.75 -15.65 -1.58
N SER A 45 14.58 -15.45 -2.60
CA SER A 45 14.12 -15.38 -3.98
C SER A 45 13.41 -16.66 -4.42
N ARG A 46 13.94 -17.83 -4.07
CA ARG A 46 13.32 -19.13 -4.38
C ARG A 46 12.00 -19.31 -3.64
N ALA A 47 11.92 -18.94 -2.37
CA ALA A 47 10.73 -19.02 -1.55
C ALA A 47 9.60 -18.13 -2.11
N VAL A 48 9.89 -16.84 -2.34
CA VAL A 48 8.91 -15.88 -2.87
C VAL A 48 8.45 -16.25 -4.27
N ARG A 49 9.37 -16.64 -5.17
CA ARG A 49 8.99 -17.09 -6.53
C ARG A 49 8.17 -18.37 -6.52
N GLY A 50 8.44 -19.29 -5.58
CA GLY A 50 7.61 -20.49 -5.37
C GLY A 50 6.18 -20.14 -4.93
N LEU A 51 6.02 -19.07 -4.16
CA LEU A 51 4.71 -18.56 -3.72
C LEU A 51 3.99 -17.79 -4.83
N ARG A 52 4.70 -17.13 -5.74
CA ARG A 52 4.15 -16.28 -6.82
C ARG A 52 2.90 -16.88 -7.47
N ARG A 53 2.97 -18.13 -7.96
CA ARG A 53 1.84 -18.78 -8.65
C ARG A 53 0.69 -19.14 -7.72
N ARG A 54 0.98 -19.47 -6.46
CA ARG A 54 -0.03 -19.89 -5.47
C ARG A 54 -0.84 -18.70 -4.97
N VAL A 55 -0.17 -17.57 -4.74
CA VAL A 55 -0.83 -16.38 -4.19
C VAL A 55 -1.29 -15.43 -5.31
N GLY A 56 -0.65 -15.44 -6.48
CA GLY A 56 -1.01 -14.61 -7.64
C GLY A 56 -0.28 -13.28 -7.69
N LEU A 57 1.01 -13.25 -7.31
CA LEU A 57 1.83 -12.03 -7.32
C LEU A 57 2.24 -11.60 -8.73
N GLY A 58 2.19 -10.29 -8.99
CA GLY A 58 2.80 -9.67 -10.17
C GLY A 58 4.33 -9.66 -10.10
N ASP A 59 5.01 -9.45 -11.23
CA ASP A 59 6.48 -9.44 -11.29
C ASP A 59 7.10 -8.31 -10.47
N ALA A 60 6.44 -7.15 -10.38
CA ALA A 60 6.86 -6.04 -9.52
C ALA A 60 6.72 -6.40 -8.03
N ASP A 61 5.59 -6.98 -7.64
CA ASP A 61 5.33 -7.39 -6.24
C ASP A 61 6.28 -8.48 -5.76
N VAL A 62 6.78 -9.32 -6.67
CA VAL A 62 7.78 -10.34 -6.34
C VAL A 62 9.08 -9.70 -5.87
N GLN A 63 9.56 -8.63 -6.51
CA GLN A 63 10.80 -7.97 -6.09
C GLN A 63 10.63 -7.25 -4.76
N ASP A 64 9.50 -6.55 -4.59
CA ASP A 64 9.17 -5.89 -3.33
C ASP A 64 9.03 -6.91 -2.18
N ALA A 65 8.35 -8.04 -2.42
CA ALA A 65 8.22 -9.11 -1.43
C ALA A 65 9.57 -9.77 -1.07
N ILE A 66 10.49 -9.90 -2.03
CA ILE A 66 11.87 -10.35 -1.75
C ILE A 66 12.57 -9.35 -0.84
N GLY A 67 12.52 -8.05 -1.17
CA GLY A 67 13.14 -6.99 -0.38
C GLY A 67 12.60 -6.91 1.05
N GLU A 68 11.28 -6.96 1.21
CA GLU A 68 10.64 -6.93 2.54
C GLU A 68 10.93 -8.19 3.36
N THR A 69 10.93 -9.37 2.72
CA THR A 69 11.30 -10.62 3.38
C THR A 69 12.76 -10.57 3.87
N LEU A 70 13.68 -10.07 3.05
CA LEU A 70 15.08 -9.88 3.44
C LEU A 70 15.22 -8.91 4.61
N LEU A 71 14.49 -7.80 4.60
CA LEU A 71 14.52 -6.81 5.68
C LEU A 71 14.15 -7.42 7.03
N GLU A 72 13.06 -8.20 7.10
CA GLU A 72 12.64 -8.83 8.35
C GLU A 72 13.57 -9.94 8.82
N LEU A 73 14.22 -10.62 7.88
CA LEU A 73 15.26 -11.60 8.19
C LEU A 73 16.52 -10.92 8.73
N VAL A 74 16.95 -9.79 8.15
CA VAL A 74 18.10 -9.02 8.63
C VAL A 74 17.84 -8.50 10.05
N LYS A 75 16.68 -7.91 10.33
CA LYS A 75 16.32 -7.47 11.70
C LYS A 75 16.39 -8.62 12.70
N ARG A 76 15.92 -9.81 12.31
CA ARG A 76 15.98 -11.01 13.15
C ARG A 76 17.43 -11.43 13.43
N ILE A 77 18.30 -11.35 12.43
CA ILE A 77 19.73 -11.66 12.56
C ILE A 77 20.42 -10.63 13.47
N GLU A 78 20.12 -9.34 13.31
CA GLU A 78 20.63 -8.27 14.18
C GLU A 78 20.23 -8.46 15.65
N GLN A 79 19.07 -9.10 15.90
CA GLN A 79 18.61 -9.50 17.22
C GLN A 79 19.28 -10.79 17.74
N GLY A 80 20.23 -11.37 17.00
CA GLY A 80 20.95 -12.59 17.36
C GLY A 80 20.10 -13.86 17.24
N HIS A 81 19.02 -13.83 16.46
CA HIS A 81 18.19 -15.01 16.25
C HIS A 81 18.60 -15.79 14.99
N PRO A 82 18.75 -17.12 15.08
CA PRO A 82 19.07 -17.93 13.92
C PRO A 82 17.94 -17.91 12.88
N VAL A 83 18.33 -18.04 11.62
CA VAL A 83 17.44 -18.10 10.46
C VAL A 83 17.53 -19.48 9.82
N PRO A 84 16.70 -20.44 10.26
CA PRO A 84 16.53 -21.71 9.57
C PRO A 84 15.59 -21.54 8.37
N GLY A 85 15.65 -22.45 7.40
CA GLY A 85 14.81 -22.34 6.20
C GLY A 85 13.31 -22.34 6.39
N ALA A 86 12.82 -23.03 7.43
CA ALA A 86 11.42 -22.97 7.80
C ALA A 86 10.98 -21.55 8.17
N ILE A 87 11.86 -20.76 8.78
CA ILE A 87 11.59 -19.36 9.13
C ILE A 87 11.58 -18.48 7.88
N VAL A 88 12.49 -18.71 6.92
CA VAL A 88 12.45 -18.01 5.63
C VAL A 88 11.14 -18.27 4.92
N GLN A 89 10.69 -19.52 4.83
CA GLN A 89 9.40 -19.84 4.21
C GLN A 89 8.20 -19.26 4.96
N ARG A 90 8.23 -19.27 6.29
CA ARG A 90 7.18 -18.66 7.11
C ARG A 90 7.09 -17.15 6.85
N ILE A 91 8.22 -16.43 6.92
CA ILE A 91 8.26 -14.99 6.70
C ILE A 91 7.90 -14.66 5.26
N ALA A 92 8.44 -15.37 4.27
CA ALA A 92 8.07 -15.19 2.86
C ALA A 92 6.57 -15.39 2.64
N THR A 93 5.96 -16.42 3.25
CA THR A 93 4.51 -16.65 3.18
C THR A 93 3.73 -15.49 3.79
N THR A 94 4.12 -15.03 4.98
CA THR A 94 3.52 -13.87 5.64
C THR A 94 3.64 -12.62 4.77
N VAL A 95 4.83 -12.29 4.27
CA VAL A 95 5.08 -11.13 3.41
C VAL A 95 4.27 -11.24 2.11
N CYS A 96 4.39 -12.34 1.36
CA CYS A 96 3.61 -12.57 0.14
C CYS A 96 2.10 -12.45 0.37
N SER A 97 1.59 -12.90 1.52
CA SER A 97 0.17 -12.74 1.86
C SER A 97 -0.24 -11.27 2.00
N ARG A 98 0.64 -10.36 2.47
CA ARG A 98 0.38 -8.91 2.55
C ARG A 98 0.30 -8.21 1.20
N PHE A 99 0.97 -8.77 0.18
CA PHE A 99 0.87 -8.25 -1.19
C PHE A 99 -0.41 -8.72 -1.87
N VAL A 100 -0.84 -9.96 -1.61
CA VAL A 100 -2.06 -10.51 -2.22
C VAL A 100 -3.34 -10.08 -1.52
N ASN A 101 -3.30 -9.90 -0.20
CA ASN A 101 -4.47 -9.47 0.56
C ASN A 101 -4.62 -7.94 0.62
N GLY A 102 -3.74 -7.19 -0.05
CA GLY A 102 -3.71 -5.72 -0.06
C GLY A 102 -3.67 -5.09 1.35
N PRO A 103 -3.44 -3.78 1.45
CA PRO A 103 -3.65 -3.02 2.68
C PRO A 103 -5.14 -2.81 2.92
N VAL A 104 -5.92 -3.88 3.13
CA VAL A 104 -7.36 -3.76 3.38
C VAL A 104 -7.57 -3.22 4.78
N ARG A 105 -8.03 -1.96 4.87
CA ARG A 105 -8.49 -1.29 6.10
C ARG A 105 -9.30 -2.26 6.96
N HIS A 106 -9.12 -2.25 8.28
CA HIS A 106 -9.80 -3.16 9.19
C HIS A 106 -11.33 -3.05 9.07
N GLU A 107 -11.85 -1.86 8.80
CA GLU A 107 -13.27 -1.61 8.54
C GLU A 107 -13.72 -2.28 7.23
N THR A 108 -12.91 -2.18 6.19
CA THR A 108 -13.13 -2.84 4.89
C THR A 108 -13.10 -4.36 5.04
N ALA A 109 -12.18 -4.92 5.82
CA ALA A 109 -12.12 -6.35 6.12
C ALA A 109 -13.37 -6.82 6.89
N LYS A 110 -13.79 -6.07 7.91
CA LYS A 110 -15.04 -6.31 8.65
C LYS A 110 -16.25 -6.26 7.73
N ALA A 111 -16.31 -5.28 6.82
CA ALA A 111 -17.41 -5.11 5.89
C ALA A 111 -17.48 -6.24 4.85
N LEU A 112 -16.35 -6.70 4.33
CA LEU A 112 -16.28 -7.86 3.44
C LEU A 112 -16.84 -9.11 4.13
N ARG A 113 -16.52 -9.32 5.41
CA ARG A 113 -17.08 -10.42 6.19
C ARG A 113 -18.60 -10.28 6.35
N LEU A 114 -19.08 -9.12 6.80
CA LEU A 114 -20.53 -8.86 6.94
C LEU A 114 -21.27 -9.03 5.61
N LEU A 115 -20.65 -8.62 4.50
CA LEU A 115 -21.22 -8.77 3.17
C LEU A 115 -21.33 -10.24 2.77
N LYS A 116 -20.29 -11.02 3.01
CA LYS A 116 -20.30 -12.46 2.75
C LYS A 116 -21.39 -13.17 3.56
N ASP A 117 -21.50 -12.86 4.84
CA ASP A 117 -22.51 -13.44 5.74
C ASP A 117 -23.93 -13.07 5.29
N ARG A 118 -24.19 -11.78 4.98
CA ARG A 118 -25.51 -11.33 4.49
C ARG A 118 -25.87 -11.88 3.11
N VAL A 119 -24.89 -12.03 2.21
CA VAL A 119 -25.11 -12.65 0.89
C VAL A 119 -25.52 -14.11 1.09
N ALA A 120 -24.76 -14.87 1.89
CA ALA A 120 -25.07 -16.28 2.15
C ALA A 120 -26.46 -16.46 2.79
N GLU A 121 -26.81 -15.63 3.78
CA GLU A 121 -28.13 -15.64 4.41
C GLU A 121 -29.25 -15.33 3.41
N THR A 122 -29.04 -14.31 2.56
CA THR A 122 -30.06 -13.87 1.60
C THR A 122 -30.24 -14.89 0.48
N GLU A 123 -29.16 -15.49 -0.03
CA GLU A 123 -29.22 -16.54 -1.04
C GLU A 123 -29.88 -17.82 -0.49
N ALA A 124 -29.56 -18.21 0.75
CA ALA A 124 -30.21 -19.32 1.43
C ALA A 124 -31.72 -19.09 1.59
N ARG A 125 -32.13 -17.88 1.94
CA ARG A 125 -33.55 -17.51 2.08
C ARG A 125 -34.29 -17.47 0.73
N LEU A 126 -33.64 -16.98 -0.33
CA LEU A 126 -34.25 -16.84 -1.65
C LEU A 126 -34.19 -18.13 -2.49
N GLY A 127 -33.34 -19.09 -2.13
CA GLY A 127 -33.09 -20.31 -2.90
C GLY A 127 -32.42 -20.06 -4.26
N ARG A 128 -31.77 -18.90 -4.45
CA ARG A 128 -31.08 -18.53 -5.69
C ARG A 128 -29.94 -17.54 -5.41
N SER A 129 -28.96 -17.51 -6.30
CA SER A 129 -27.86 -16.54 -6.21
C SER A 129 -28.32 -15.10 -6.41
N LEU A 130 -27.67 -14.17 -5.71
CA LEU A 130 -27.95 -12.74 -5.82
C LEU A 130 -27.37 -12.16 -7.12
N SER A 131 -28.07 -11.17 -7.67
CA SER A 131 -27.54 -10.43 -8.83
C SER A 131 -26.44 -9.46 -8.38
N PRO A 132 -25.49 -9.09 -9.27
CA PRO A 132 -24.42 -8.15 -8.92
C PRO A 132 -24.94 -6.82 -8.36
N ARG A 133 -26.05 -6.28 -8.91
CA ARG A 133 -26.69 -5.05 -8.40
C ARG A 133 -27.28 -5.22 -7.00
N ALA A 134 -27.74 -6.42 -6.64
CA ALA A 134 -28.22 -6.70 -5.30
C ALA A 134 -27.07 -6.77 -4.30
N VAL A 135 -25.92 -7.35 -4.69
CA VAL A 135 -24.70 -7.37 -3.88
C VAL A 135 -24.15 -5.96 -3.67
N GLU A 136 -24.13 -5.12 -4.72
CA GLU A 136 -23.72 -3.72 -4.63
C GLU A 136 -24.59 -2.92 -3.65
N ARG A 137 -25.92 -3.09 -3.71
CA ARG A 137 -26.84 -2.49 -2.74
C ARG A 137 -26.59 -2.96 -1.31
N LEU A 138 -26.41 -4.26 -1.10
CA LEU A 138 -26.10 -4.81 0.23
C LEU A 138 -24.77 -4.27 0.76
N ALA A 139 -23.77 -4.11 -0.11
CA ALA A 139 -22.49 -3.52 0.26
C ALA A 139 -22.67 -2.06 0.72
N GLU A 140 -23.46 -1.27 0.01
CA GLU A 140 -23.74 0.12 0.41
C GLU A 140 -24.55 0.20 1.70
N GLU A 141 -25.55 -0.67 1.88
CA GLU A 141 -26.31 -0.78 3.13
C GLU A 141 -25.40 -1.14 4.33
N ILE A 142 -24.41 -2.02 4.14
CA ILE A 142 -23.41 -2.35 5.15
C ILE A 142 -22.51 -1.14 5.43
N ARG A 143 -22.04 -0.46 4.38
CA ARG A 143 -21.13 0.69 4.49
C ARG A 143 -21.76 1.85 5.26
N LEU A 144 -23.04 2.13 5.00
CA LEU A 144 -23.79 3.22 5.62
C LEU A 144 -24.49 2.80 6.93
N GLY A 145 -24.46 1.51 7.25
CA GLY A 145 -25.16 0.92 8.40
C GLY A 145 -24.55 1.29 9.76
N ALA A 146 -25.25 0.89 10.82
CA ALA A 146 -24.86 1.16 12.21
C ALA A 146 -23.59 0.41 12.65
N ASP A 147 -23.16 -0.60 11.89
CA ASP A 147 -21.97 -1.42 12.18
C ASP A 147 -20.64 -0.64 12.06
N PHE A 148 -20.70 0.56 11.48
CA PHE A 148 -19.55 1.42 11.23
C PHE A 148 -19.81 2.84 11.71
N HIS A 149 -18.82 3.40 12.39
CA HIS A 149 -18.86 4.81 12.77
C HIS A 149 -18.84 5.67 11.50
N PRO A 150 -19.57 6.80 11.43
CA PRO A 150 -19.58 7.67 10.24
C PRO A 150 -18.19 8.12 9.78
N ARG A 151 -17.22 8.20 10.70
CA ARG A 151 -15.81 8.55 10.40
C ARG A 151 -14.93 7.36 9.99
N HIS A 152 -15.38 6.14 10.23
CA HIS A 152 -14.63 4.89 9.99
C HIS A 152 -15.48 3.97 9.12
N ARG A 153 -15.88 4.48 7.96
CA ARG A 153 -16.66 3.69 6.99
C ARG A 153 -15.73 2.88 6.10
N PRO A 154 -16.16 1.67 5.71
CA PRO A 154 -15.50 0.93 4.65
C PRO A 154 -15.42 1.78 3.38
N VAL A 155 -14.40 1.53 2.56
CA VAL A 155 -14.23 2.25 1.29
C VAL A 155 -15.46 2.06 0.40
N GLU A 156 -15.80 3.10 -0.36
CA GLU A 156 -16.87 3.03 -1.36
C GLU A 156 -16.58 1.87 -2.33
N ARG A 157 -17.62 1.08 -2.64
CA ARG A 157 -17.49 -0.11 -3.49
C ARG A 157 -16.48 -1.14 -2.98
N PHE A 158 -16.29 -1.27 -1.66
CA PHE A 158 -15.39 -2.26 -1.07
C PHE A 158 -15.65 -3.70 -1.54
N HIS A 159 -16.87 -4.03 -1.96
CA HIS A 159 -17.22 -5.33 -2.53
C HIS A 159 -16.47 -5.67 -3.83
N LEU A 160 -15.80 -4.69 -4.45
CA LEU A 160 -14.94 -4.86 -5.62
C LEU A 160 -13.47 -5.09 -5.27
N VAL A 161 -13.08 -4.97 -3.99
CA VAL A 161 -11.70 -5.23 -3.56
C VAL A 161 -11.34 -6.66 -3.93
N GLU A 162 -10.33 -6.81 -4.79
CA GLU A 162 -9.84 -8.11 -5.25
C GLU A 162 -9.39 -8.93 -4.04
N GLY A 163 -10.12 -10.00 -3.73
CA GLY A 163 -9.91 -10.79 -2.51
C GLY A 163 -11.18 -11.46 -1.99
N PHE A 164 -12.37 -10.96 -2.34
CA PHE A 164 -13.65 -11.55 -1.93
C PHE A 164 -13.83 -13.03 -2.36
N SER A 165 -13.10 -13.49 -3.39
CA SER A 165 -13.18 -14.86 -3.92
C SER A 165 -12.11 -15.82 -3.41
N LYS A 166 -11.10 -15.34 -2.66
CA LYS A 166 -10.05 -16.20 -2.09
C LYS A 166 -10.21 -16.24 -0.57
N PRO A 167 -10.30 -17.42 0.07
CA PRO A 167 -10.42 -17.51 1.53
C PRO A 167 -9.12 -17.04 2.19
N ALA A 168 -8.99 -15.75 2.44
CA ALA A 168 -7.94 -15.20 3.28
C ALA A 168 -8.32 -15.44 4.75
N SER A 169 -7.48 -16.17 5.48
CA SER A 169 -7.62 -16.38 6.93
C SER A 169 -7.37 -15.06 7.67
N MET A 170 -8.20 -14.78 8.68
CA MET A 170 -8.11 -13.57 9.50
C MET A 170 -6.82 -13.45 10.33
N ASP A 171 -6.07 -14.55 10.53
CA ASP A 171 -4.82 -14.55 11.30
C ASP A 171 -3.62 -13.92 10.55
N GLN A 172 -3.84 -13.43 9.32
CA GLN A 172 -2.77 -12.98 8.42
C GLN A 172 -2.69 -11.45 8.28
N PHE A 173 -3.63 -10.71 8.88
CA PHE A 173 -3.69 -9.25 8.81
C PHE A 173 -2.86 -8.62 9.95
N ALA A 174 -1.55 -8.52 9.76
CA ALA A 174 -0.72 -7.65 10.58
C ALA A 174 -0.79 -6.21 10.03
N PRO A 175 -0.93 -5.18 10.88
CA PRO A 175 -0.90 -3.80 10.43
C PRO A 175 0.45 -3.47 9.78
N ASP A 176 0.39 -3.04 8.52
CA ASP A 176 1.56 -2.73 7.70
C ASP A 176 2.20 -1.41 8.15
N ALA A 177 3.52 -1.25 7.99
CA ALA A 177 4.22 -0.01 8.32
C ALA A 177 3.77 1.16 7.44
N LEU A 178 3.35 0.87 6.19
CA LEU A 178 2.79 1.85 5.26
C LEU A 178 1.35 2.25 5.61
N ASP A 179 0.53 1.32 6.13
CA ASP A 179 -0.83 1.64 6.62
C ASP A 179 -0.76 2.41 7.93
N ALA A 180 0.11 2.00 8.86
CA ALA A 180 0.40 2.78 10.06
C ALA A 180 0.95 4.16 9.68
N PHE A 181 1.77 4.25 8.64
CA PHE A 181 2.30 5.51 8.09
C PHE A 181 1.19 6.38 7.48
N LEU A 182 0.32 5.85 6.61
CA LEU A 182 -0.73 6.63 5.96
C LEU A 182 -1.81 7.02 6.98
N HIS A 183 -2.21 6.11 7.86
CA HIS A 183 -3.13 6.42 8.95
C HIS A 183 -2.53 7.39 9.97
N ARG A 184 -1.23 7.37 10.26
CA ARG A 184 -0.59 8.29 11.23
C ARG A 184 -0.12 9.61 10.60
N ALA A 185 0.10 9.62 9.29
CA ALA A 185 0.32 10.85 8.53
C ALA A 185 -0.98 11.67 8.45
N THR A 186 -2.14 11.01 8.26
CA THR A 186 -3.47 11.63 8.23
C THR A 186 -4.12 11.80 9.61
N ALA A 187 -3.83 10.91 10.57
CA ALA A 187 -4.21 11.07 11.97
C ALA A 187 -3.08 11.82 12.71
N GLY A 188 -3.10 13.15 12.63
CA GLY A 188 -2.22 14.00 13.42
C GLY A 188 -2.20 13.60 14.89
N SER A 189 -1.01 13.66 15.49
CA SER A 189 -0.80 13.66 16.94
C SER A 189 -1.77 14.65 17.60
N GLU A 190 -2.85 14.14 18.21
CA GLU A 190 -3.84 14.87 19.02
C GLU A 190 -4.47 16.17 18.42
N SER A 191 -4.27 16.46 17.14
CA SER A 191 -4.76 17.67 16.50
C SER A 191 -5.13 17.38 15.05
N GLY A 192 -6.45 17.28 14.80
CA GLY A 192 -7.06 17.41 13.48
C GLY A 192 -6.83 16.27 12.51
N TYR A 193 -7.65 15.23 12.58
CA TYR A 193 -7.92 14.38 11.40
C TYR A 193 -8.53 15.29 10.32
N LEU A 194 -7.80 15.56 9.25
CA LEU A 194 -8.32 16.25 8.07
C LEU A 194 -9.42 15.37 7.47
N GLY A 195 -10.61 15.94 7.31
CA GLY A 195 -11.87 15.20 7.16
C GLY A 195 -11.88 14.13 6.06
N ALA A 196 -12.76 13.14 6.25
CA ALA A 196 -13.03 12.10 5.28
C ALA A 196 -13.16 12.69 3.86
N GLY A 197 -12.27 12.27 2.94
CA GLY A 197 -12.27 12.70 1.54
C GLY A 197 -11.11 13.60 1.12
N GLY A 198 -10.07 13.75 1.95
CA GLY A 198 -8.81 14.40 1.55
C GLY A 198 -8.06 13.67 0.43
N ALA A 199 -7.02 14.30 -0.10
CA ALA A 199 -6.18 13.72 -1.14
C ALA A 199 -5.44 12.45 -0.66
N CYS A 200 -4.99 12.43 0.60
CA CYS A 200 -4.36 11.26 1.20
C CYS A 200 -5.35 10.10 1.36
N ASP A 201 -6.59 10.38 1.79
CA ASP A 201 -7.66 9.39 1.87
C ASP A 201 -7.98 8.80 0.49
N THR A 202 -8.02 9.65 -0.54
CA THR A 202 -8.27 9.21 -1.91
C THR A 202 -7.17 8.28 -2.43
N LEU A 203 -5.89 8.59 -2.16
CA LEU A 203 -4.78 7.70 -2.52
C LEU A 203 -4.86 6.35 -1.80
N LEU A 204 -5.21 6.35 -0.51
CA LEU A 204 -5.36 5.14 0.28
C LEU A 204 -6.53 4.28 -0.23
N ASP A 205 -7.65 4.91 -0.59
CA ASP A 205 -8.79 4.23 -1.21
C ASP A 205 -8.43 3.63 -2.57
N GLU A 206 -7.70 4.37 -3.42
CA GLU A 206 -7.26 3.88 -4.72
C GLU A 206 -6.26 2.73 -4.60
N LEU A 207 -5.42 2.72 -3.56
CA LEU A 207 -4.55 1.59 -3.22
C LEU A 207 -5.38 0.36 -2.82
N GLN A 208 -6.38 0.56 -1.98
CA GLN A 208 -7.25 -0.51 -1.48
C GLN A 208 -8.11 -1.14 -2.57
N LEU A 209 -8.55 -0.33 -3.53
CA LEU A 209 -9.30 -0.79 -4.69
C LEU A 209 -8.40 -1.37 -5.80
N GLY A 210 -7.08 -1.45 -5.59
CA GLY A 210 -6.13 -1.93 -6.61
C GLY A 210 -6.00 -1.01 -7.83
N LEU A 211 -6.50 0.22 -7.75
CA LEU A 211 -6.45 1.22 -8.83
C LEU A 211 -5.07 1.88 -8.96
N ARG A 212 -4.28 1.82 -7.87
CA ARG A 212 -2.87 2.22 -7.84
C ARG A 212 -2.03 1.18 -7.13
N SER A 213 -0.81 0.99 -7.63
CA SER A 213 0.25 0.25 -6.96
C SER A 213 0.81 1.04 -5.78
N ARG A 214 1.44 0.33 -4.82
CA ARG A 214 2.17 0.94 -3.71
C ARG A 214 3.26 1.91 -4.18
N ALA A 215 3.92 1.60 -5.29
CA ALA A 215 4.93 2.48 -5.89
C ALA A 215 4.32 3.80 -6.39
N GLU A 216 3.16 3.75 -7.05
CA GLU A 216 2.44 4.96 -7.48
C GLU A 216 1.98 5.80 -6.28
N VAL A 217 1.48 5.17 -5.21
CA VAL A 217 1.05 5.89 -4.00
C VAL A 217 2.22 6.57 -3.31
N ARG A 218 3.36 5.88 -3.15
CA ARG A 218 4.58 6.47 -2.60
C ARG A 218 5.05 7.69 -3.39
N ARG A 219 4.93 7.67 -4.72
CA ARG A 219 5.27 8.82 -5.58
C ARG A 219 4.32 10.00 -5.42
N LEU A 220 3.04 9.76 -5.18
CA LEU A 220 2.01 10.82 -5.06
C LEU A 220 1.80 11.33 -3.64
N LEU A 221 2.42 10.68 -2.67
CA LEU A 221 2.25 10.97 -1.25
C LEU A 221 2.53 12.44 -0.90
N TRP A 222 3.64 13.03 -1.34
CA TRP A 222 3.91 14.45 -1.06
C TRP A 222 2.85 15.36 -1.67
N ALA A 223 2.42 15.08 -2.91
CA ALA A 223 1.38 15.87 -3.56
C ALA A 223 0.09 15.88 -2.72
N ALA A 224 -0.32 14.70 -2.22
CA ALA A 224 -1.49 14.58 -1.36
C ALA A 224 -1.31 15.27 0.00
N VAL A 225 -0.18 15.07 0.66
CA VAL A 225 0.16 15.75 1.91
C VAL A 225 0.15 17.27 1.73
N SER A 226 0.73 17.76 0.64
CA SER A 226 0.80 19.20 0.36
C SER A 226 -0.56 19.83 0.10
N ALA A 227 -1.46 19.10 -0.56
CA ALA A 227 -2.83 19.54 -0.79
C ALA A 227 -3.64 19.59 0.51
N ASP A 228 -3.52 18.56 1.34
CA ASP A 228 -4.31 18.43 2.58
C ASP A 228 -3.82 19.41 3.67
N GLU A 229 -2.51 19.58 3.81
CA GLU A 229 -1.87 20.37 4.87
C GLU A 229 -1.51 21.80 4.43
N GLN A 230 -1.91 22.18 3.21
CA GLN A 230 -1.59 23.47 2.59
C GLN A 230 -0.08 23.77 2.61
N LEU A 231 0.74 22.74 2.34
CA LEU A 231 2.18 22.89 2.22
C LEU A 231 2.56 23.22 0.76
N PRO A 232 3.74 23.82 0.53
CA PRO A 232 4.21 24.07 -0.82
C PRO A 232 4.36 22.77 -1.64
N PRO A 233 3.91 22.75 -2.91
CA PRO A 233 4.12 21.60 -3.77
C PRO A 233 5.61 21.43 -4.10
N ALA A 234 6.01 20.20 -4.42
CA ALA A 234 7.34 19.94 -4.98
C ALA A 234 7.46 20.56 -6.39
N GLY A 235 8.63 21.09 -6.73
CA GLY A 235 8.85 21.70 -8.03
C GLY A 235 9.13 20.65 -9.11
N ALA A 236 8.15 20.36 -9.97
CA ALA A 236 8.29 19.40 -11.06
C ALA A 236 9.50 19.69 -11.96
N GLY A 237 10.28 18.66 -12.27
CA GLY A 237 11.44 18.70 -13.17
C GLY A 237 12.63 19.54 -12.68
N ARG A 238 12.66 19.93 -11.40
CA ARG A 238 13.71 20.77 -10.81
C ARG A 238 14.98 20.00 -10.50
N VAL A 239 14.85 18.74 -10.08
CA VAL A 239 15.98 17.94 -9.61
C VAL A 239 16.28 16.86 -10.64
N PRO A 240 17.46 16.87 -11.28
CA PRO A 240 17.88 15.76 -12.14
C PRO A 240 17.91 14.44 -11.35
N ALA A 241 17.51 13.34 -11.97
CA ALA A 241 17.47 12.03 -11.30
C ALA A 241 18.82 11.60 -10.68
N THR A 242 19.93 11.98 -11.32
CA THR A 242 21.29 11.75 -10.78
C THR A 242 21.52 12.50 -9.47
N VAL A 243 21.14 13.78 -9.42
CA VAL A 243 21.24 14.61 -8.22
C VAL A 243 20.30 14.11 -7.12
N ALA A 244 19.10 13.65 -7.48
CA ALA A 244 18.17 13.07 -6.51
C ALA A 244 18.77 11.84 -5.81
N ALA A 245 19.43 10.95 -6.54
CA ALA A 245 20.11 9.79 -5.95
C ALA A 245 21.21 10.21 -4.96
N ASP A 246 22.02 11.21 -5.31
CA ASP A 246 23.06 11.74 -4.43
C ASP A 246 22.48 12.37 -3.16
N LEU A 247 21.37 13.09 -3.29
CA LEU A 247 20.66 13.70 -2.15
C LEU A 247 20.11 12.64 -1.19
N VAL A 248 19.49 11.57 -1.73
CA VAL A 248 19.00 10.44 -0.91
C VAL A 248 20.15 9.78 -0.17
N ALA A 249 21.26 9.47 -0.86
CA ALA A 249 22.43 8.86 -0.24
C ALA A 249 23.04 9.75 0.84
N TYR A 250 23.13 11.07 0.58
CA TYR A 250 23.64 12.03 1.55
C TYR A 250 22.76 12.11 2.80
N VAL A 251 21.44 12.25 2.63
CA VAL A 251 20.49 12.35 3.74
C VAL A 251 20.45 11.05 4.55
N ALA A 252 20.50 9.88 3.89
CA ALA A 252 20.56 8.58 4.58
C ALA A 252 21.83 8.42 5.44
N GLY A 253 22.93 9.09 5.08
CA GLY A 253 24.16 9.12 5.87
C GLY A 253 24.12 10.04 7.10
N LEU A 254 23.09 10.88 7.26
CA LEU A 254 22.94 11.74 8.43
C LEU A 254 22.41 10.96 9.64
N PRO A 255 22.83 11.31 10.87
CA PRO A 255 22.15 10.82 12.07
C PRO A 255 20.66 11.17 12.00
N GLU A 256 19.74 10.22 12.17
CA GLU A 256 18.28 10.44 12.08
C GLU A 256 17.78 10.98 10.71
N GLY A 257 18.61 10.94 9.67
CA GLY A 257 18.24 11.26 8.30
C GLY A 257 17.66 12.67 8.12
N VAL A 258 16.46 12.75 7.52
CA VAL A 258 15.72 13.99 7.24
C VAL A 258 15.46 14.79 8.52
N VAL A 259 15.24 14.13 9.65
CA VAL A 259 14.90 14.80 10.92
C VAL A 259 16.05 15.70 11.38
N THR A 260 17.30 15.28 11.19
CA THR A 260 18.47 16.12 11.48
C THR A 260 18.53 17.35 10.59
N ALA A 261 18.21 17.21 9.31
CA ALA A 261 18.16 18.35 8.41
C ALA A 261 17.06 19.35 8.83
N CYS A 262 15.88 18.86 9.24
CA CYS A 262 14.80 19.70 9.77
C CYS A 262 15.23 20.43 11.05
N ARG A 263 15.84 19.71 12.01
CA ARG A 263 16.35 20.31 13.26
C ARG A 263 17.38 21.40 12.98
N GLN A 264 18.37 21.14 12.12
CA GLN A 264 19.39 22.13 11.78
C GLN A 264 18.77 23.39 11.18
N HIS A 265 17.74 23.25 10.33
CA HIS A 265 17.02 24.40 9.79
C HIS A 265 16.28 25.19 10.87
N LEU A 266 15.53 24.51 11.74
CA LEU A 266 14.76 25.14 12.83
C LEU A 266 15.65 25.83 13.87
N GLU A 267 16.91 25.41 13.99
CA GLU A 267 17.94 26.09 14.77
C GLU A 267 18.59 27.29 14.04
N GLY A 268 18.13 27.61 12.83
CA GLY A 268 18.67 28.70 12.01
C GLY A 268 20.02 28.39 11.36
N ARG A 269 20.46 27.13 11.32
CA ARG A 269 21.72 26.74 10.68
C ARG A 269 21.51 26.56 9.18
N SER A 270 22.41 27.12 8.37
CA SER A 270 22.49 26.85 6.94
C SER A 270 23.61 25.85 6.67
N THR A 271 23.26 24.60 6.40
CA THR A 271 24.21 23.49 6.18
C THR A 271 23.92 22.79 4.86
N LYS A 272 24.82 21.89 4.44
CA LYS A 272 24.55 20.98 3.31
C LYS A 272 23.28 20.14 3.52
N ALA A 273 22.94 19.81 4.77
CA ALA A 273 21.71 19.08 5.09
C ALA A 273 20.46 19.93 4.88
N THR A 274 20.47 21.21 5.26
CA THR A 274 19.31 22.08 5.00
C THR A 274 19.15 22.38 3.52
N VAL A 275 20.25 22.47 2.76
CA VAL A 275 20.19 22.57 1.29
C VAL A 275 19.58 21.30 0.70
N ALA A 276 20.01 20.12 1.13
CA ALA A 276 19.45 18.84 0.67
C ALA A 276 17.96 18.69 1.02
N LEU A 277 17.56 19.10 2.23
CA LEU A 277 16.17 19.06 2.69
C LEU A 277 15.25 19.83 1.74
N PHE A 278 15.67 21.02 1.32
CA PHE A 278 14.83 21.90 0.51
C PHE A 278 15.00 21.75 -1.00
N ALA A 279 15.92 20.91 -1.47
CA ALA A 279 16.17 20.69 -2.89
C ALA A 279 14.91 20.33 -3.72
N PRO A 280 13.93 19.55 -3.20
CA PRO A 280 12.70 19.26 -3.94
C PRO A 280 11.79 20.47 -4.18
N PHE A 281 11.94 21.55 -3.41
CA PHE A 281 11.01 22.67 -3.36
C PHE A 281 11.59 23.87 -4.12
N SER A 282 10.77 24.51 -4.95
CA SER A 282 11.18 25.68 -5.74
C SER A 282 11.36 26.89 -4.83
N GLU A 283 12.60 27.17 -4.40
CA GLU A 283 12.96 28.31 -3.53
C GLU A 283 11.83 28.73 -2.57
N PRO A 284 11.36 27.82 -1.69
CA PRO A 284 10.21 28.10 -0.83
C PRO A 284 10.48 29.35 0.01
N ALA A 285 9.43 30.15 0.23
CA ALA A 285 9.53 31.32 1.09
C ALA A 285 10.04 30.91 2.48
N PRO A 286 10.67 31.80 3.25
CA PRO A 286 11.17 31.45 4.58
C PRO A 286 10.10 30.83 5.49
N ALA A 287 8.86 31.35 5.45
CA ALA A 287 7.73 30.82 6.21
C ALA A 287 7.36 29.37 5.79
N ASP A 288 7.43 29.09 4.50
CA ASP A 288 7.14 27.79 3.91
C ASP A 288 8.20 26.75 4.29
N ARG A 289 9.48 27.15 4.31
CA ARG A 289 10.60 26.29 4.76
C ARG A 289 10.41 25.84 6.20
N ASP A 290 10.05 26.80 7.05
CA ASP A 290 9.72 26.60 8.45
C ASP A 290 8.54 25.63 8.60
N GLN A 291 7.47 25.79 7.82
CA GLN A 291 6.29 24.93 7.85
C GLN A 291 6.62 23.50 7.43
N ILE A 292 7.36 23.31 6.33
CA ILE A 292 7.83 22.00 5.85
C ILE A 292 8.71 21.32 6.93
N ALA A 293 9.67 22.05 7.50
CA ALA A 293 10.57 21.49 8.49
C ALA A 293 9.84 21.10 9.78
N ARG A 294 8.90 21.91 10.27
CA ARG A 294 8.06 21.56 11.43
C ARG A 294 7.18 20.34 11.13
N TYR A 295 6.59 20.29 9.94
CA TYR A 295 5.73 19.17 9.52
C TYR A 295 6.48 17.83 9.54
N LEU A 296 7.67 17.80 8.92
CA LEU A 296 8.52 16.61 8.85
C LEU A 296 9.13 16.25 10.22
N ALA A 297 9.60 17.25 10.99
CA ALA A 297 10.14 17.02 12.32
C ALA A 297 9.10 16.47 13.31
N GLY A 298 7.83 16.87 13.18
CA GLY A 298 6.72 16.33 13.97
C GLY A 298 6.38 14.87 13.65
N ARG A 299 6.95 14.29 12.57
CA ARG A 299 6.68 12.92 12.10
C ARG A 299 7.98 12.17 11.83
N PRO A 300 8.86 11.98 12.83
CA PRO A 300 10.23 11.51 12.61
C PRO A 300 10.30 10.11 11.99
N ALA A 301 9.37 9.21 12.34
CA ALA A 301 9.30 7.86 11.77
C ALA A 301 8.97 7.84 10.26
N HIS A 302 8.51 8.96 9.72
CA HIS A 302 7.88 9.05 8.40
C HIS A 302 8.51 10.14 7.53
N ALA A 303 9.28 11.04 8.14
CA ALA A 303 9.91 12.19 7.49
C ALA A 303 10.68 11.81 6.22
N THR A 304 11.48 10.74 6.27
CA THR A 304 12.27 10.28 5.13
C THR A 304 11.41 9.88 3.94
N ALA A 305 10.41 9.02 4.14
CA ALA A 305 9.55 8.57 3.04
C ALA A 305 8.70 9.71 2.45
N ILE A 306 8.24 10.65 3.28
CA ILE A 306 7.51 11.85 2.83
C ILE A 306 8.42 12.75 1.99
N TRP A 307 9.66 12.99 2.44
CA TRP A 307 10.64 13.79 1.72
C TRP A 307 11.11 13.13 0.42
N GLU A 308 11.33 11.81 0.41
CA GLU A 308 11.67 11.06 -0.80
C GLU A 308 10.55 11.12 -1.84
N SER A 309 9.28 11.12 -1.40
CA SER A 309 8.12 11.34 -2.27
C SER A 309 8.16 12.73 -2.92
N ALA A 310 8.49 13.76 -2.14
CA ALA A 310 8.64 15.12 -2.66
C ALA A 310 9.77 15.20 -3.70
N LEU A 311 10.90 14.56 -3.40
CA LEU A 311 12.04 14.49 -4.29
C LEU A 311 11.72 13.74 -5.59
N ALA A 312 10.98 12.63 -5.51
CA ALA A 312 10.50 11.90 -6.68
C ALA A 312 9.61 12.79 -7.56
N GLY A 313 8.64 13.49 -6.96
CA GLY A 313 7.83 14.47 -7.68
C GLY A 313 8.65 15.58 -8.33
N ALA A 314 9.73 16.03 -7.68
CA ALA A 314 10.63 17.05 -8.22
C ALA A 314 11.53 16.56 -9.37
N THR A 315 11.68 15.24 -9.55
CA THR A 315 12.40 14.66 -10.69
C THR A 315 11.54 14.49 -11.94
N GLU A 316 10.22 14.49 -11.79
CA GLU A 316 9.29 14.26 -12.89
C GLU A 316 8.97 15.56 -13.63
N THR A 317 9.01 15.54 -14.96
CA THR A 317 8.81 16.73 -15.81
C THR A 317 7.36 17.23 -15.88
N GLY A 318 6.43 16.60 -15.17
CA GLY A 318 5.02 17.00 -15.11
C GLY A 318 4.56 17.15 -13.66
N GLU A 319 3.58 18.04 -13.43
CA GLU A 319 2.97 18.16 -12.11
C GLU A 319 2.35 16.80 -11.70
N PRO A 320 2.67 16.28 -10.50
CA PRO A 320 2.08 15.05 -10.00
C PRO A 320 0.58 15.27 -9.79
N SER A 321 -0.21 14.84 -10.78
CA SER A 321 -1.66 14.97 -10.71
C SER A 321 -2.26 13.86 -9.85
N ILE A 322 -2.92 14.27 -8.76
CA ILE A 322 -3.75 13.38 -7.91
C ILE A 322 -5.09 13.08 -8.59
N ALA A 323 -5.34 13.60 -9.80
CA ALA A 323 -6.60 13.39 -10.52
C ALA A 323 -6.99 11.91 -10.50
N SER A 324 -8.13 11.64 -9.86
CA SER A 324 -8.57 10.29 -9.56
C SER A 324 -8.77 9.49 -10.84
N LYS A 325 -8.30 8.24 -10.85
CA LYS A 325 -8.58 7.30 -11.95
C LYS A 325 -10.06 6.89 -11.98
N ARG A 326 -10.87 7.26 -10.97
CA ARG A 326 -12.31 6.92 -10.87
C ARG A 326 -13.13 7.35 -12.10
N GLY A 327 -12.67 8.34 -12.89
CA GLY A 327 -13.33 8.79 -14.12
C GLY A 327 -13.02 7.99 -15.39
N ARG A 328 -12.19 6.93 -15.35
CA ARG A 328 -11.75 6.18 -16.53
C ARG A 328 -12.23 4.73 -16.59
N VAL A 329 -13.26 4.36 -15.83
CA VAL A 329 -14.04 3.15 -16.11
C VAL A 329 -14.94 3.47 -17.30
N ARG A 330 -14.53 2.97 -18.47
CA ARG A 330 -15.19 3.09 -19.78
C ARG A 330 -16.70 3.35 -19.68
N ASP A 331 -17.12 4.54 -20.09
CA ASP A 331 -18.45 4.77 -20.64
C ASP A 331 -18.66 3.73 -21.76
N TRP A 332 -19.41 2.68 -21.46
CA TRP A 332 -19.96 1.79 -22.47
C TRP A 332 -21.01 2.57 -23.28
N PRO A 333 -21.16 2.27 -24.59
CA PRO A 333 -21.85 3.14 -25.52
C PRO A 333 -23.29 3.39 -25.08
N ARG A 334 -23.64 4.67 -24.95
CA ARG A 334 -25.03 5.14 -25.00
C ARG A 334 -25.62 4.67 -26.32
N THR A 335 -26.38 3.58 -26.28
CA THR A 335 -27.31 3.22 -27.35
C THR A 335 -28.25 4.40 -27.55
N GLY A 336 -28.12 5.07 -28.70
CA GLY A 336 -29.00 6.13 -29.13
C GLY A 336 -30.41 5.60 -29.33
N GLY A 337 -31.24 5.69 -28.31
CA GLY A 337 -32.69 5.67 -28.42
C GLY A 337 -33.18 7.11 -28.54
N ARG A 338 -33.64 7.52 -29.72
CA ARG A 338 -34.40 8.76 -29.90
C ARG A 338 -35.66 8.64 -29.04
N VAL A 339 -35.78 9.47 -28.01
CA VAL A 339 -37.07 9.76 -27.37
C VAL A 339 -37.55 11.06 -27.98
N SER A 340 -38.55 10.95 -28.85
CA SER A 340 -39.32 12.10 -29.32
C SER A 340 -40.01 12.73 -28.11
N VAL A 341 -39.70 14.01 -27.85
CA VAL A 341 -40.40 14.81 -26.84
C VAL A 341 -41.68 15.31 -27.51
N GLU A 342 -42.80 14.63 -27.27
CA GLU A 342 -44.13 15.21 -27.51
C GLU A 342 -44.40 16.27 -26.43
N ALA A 343 -44.77 17.46 -26.90
CA ALA A 343 -45.10 18.61 -26.07
C ALA A 343 -46.44 18.41 -25.36
N CYS A 344 -46.45 18.55 -24.03
CA CYS A 344 -47.67 18.74 -23.25
C CYS A 344 -48.06 20.23 -23.26
N PRO A 345 -49.35 20.58 -23.47
CA PRO A 345 -49.85 21.95 -23.46
C PRO A 345 -50.06 22.47 -22.02
N PRO A 346 -50.14 23.81 -21.82
CA PRO A 346 -50.27 24.42 -20.51
C PRO A 346 -51.70 24.29 -19.97
N HIS A 347 -51.84 23.72 -18.77
CA HIS A 347 -53.10 23.71 -18.04
C HIS A 347 -53.27 24.96 -17.18
N SER A 348 -54.44 25.55 -17.36
CA SER A 348 -54.98 26.77 -16.77
C SER A 348 -55.11 26.75 -15.25
N ALA A 349 -55.10 27.97 -14.69
CA ALA A 349 -55.29 28.34 -13.30
C ALA A 349 -56.57 27.77 -12.64
N LEU A 350 -56.46 27.49 -11.34
CA LEU A 350 -57.59 27.29 -10.42
C LEU A 350 -57.72 28.49 -9.48
N PRO A 351 -58.95 28.85 -9.04
CA PRO A 351 -59.20 29.98 -8.16
C PRO A 351 -59.05 29.60 -6.68
N LEU A 352 -58.56 30.59 -5.91
CA LEU A 352 -58.57 30.60 -4.45
C LEU A 352 -60.00 30.72 -3.92
N HIS A 353 -60.37 29.87 -2.97
CA HIS A 353 -61.52 30.08 -2.09
C HIS A 353 -61.07 30.07 -0.62
N VAL A 354 -61.53 31.13 0.06
CA VAL A 354 -61.55 31.45 1.51
C VAL A 354 -60.26 31.96 2.11
#